data_AF-A0A537EGT4-F1
#
_entry.id   AF-A0A537EGT4-F1
#
_cell.length_a   1.000
_cell.length_b   1.000
_cell.length_c   1.000
_cell.angle_alpha   90.00
_cell.angle_beta   90.00
_cell.angle_gamma   90.00
#
_symmetry.space_group_name_H-M   'P 1'
#
loop_
_entity.id
_entity.type
_entity.pdbx_description
1 polymer ?
#
loop_
_entity_poly.entity_id
_entity_poly.type
_entity_poly.pdbx_seq_one_letter_code
_entity_poly.pdbx_strand_id
1 'polypeptide(L)'
;MKLRLYFIVIIAVLTLVVPAVFLRGTLPQQTATEIDGLSHLTSIEGVSVGPTIWKDSFNNITQWTLPSSSIPAILQVNNSLKLTVAFPSKSSPQALSIYRSVNLSLDRDPLITFSTTVSSGVSYGIRFFGTTTNNASFAAWHEGSSLQHRPGLGTRQTTSVNLVAESSLANPKLSLTGARITRVLFYLEAPALTSGNFVLALYDLHARPQLHSLPYTRSFGCSPGVYVRPEDCDDVRASALVSFTCQFGPVIYWKNKLILADC
;
A
#
# COMPACT_ATOMS: atom_id res chain seq x y z
N MET A 1 33.13 49.23 54.27
CA MET A 1 33.42 49.00 52.84
C MET A 1 32.84 47.69 52.26
N LYS A 2 32.60 46.62 53.05
CA LYS A 2 32.06 45.33 52.55
C LYS A 2 30.63 45.38 51.99
N LEU A 3 29.76 46.27 52.49
CA LEU A 3 28.36 46.39 52.04
C LEU A 3 28.23 46.92 50.60
N ARG A 4 29.16 47.79 50.15
CA ARG A 4 29.14 48.38 48.80
C ARG A 4 29.59 47.38 47.73
N LEU A 5 30.51 46.48 48.06
CA LEU A 5 30.96 45.42 47.15
C LEU A 5 29.82 44.44 46.85
N TYR A 6 29.02 44.09 47.86
CA TYR A 6 27.89 43.16 47.72
C TYR A 6 26.81 43.71 46.77
N PHE A 7 26.50 45.01 46.88
CA PHE A 7 25.58 45.68 45.95
C PHE A 7 26.08 45.72 44.51
N ILE A 8 27.39 45.94 44.30
CA ILE A 8 27.99 45.94 42.97
C ILE A 8 27.91 44.55 42.33
N VAL A 9 28.18 43.49 43.10
CA VAL A 9 28.10 42.10 42.61
C VAL A 9 26.66 41.72 42.27
N ILE A 10 25.67 42.11 43.09
CA ILE A 10 24.26 41.84 42.81
C ILE A 10 23.81 42.54 41.52
N ILE A 11 24.19 43.82 41.33
CA ILE A 11 23.85 44.55 40.10
C ILE A 11 24.51 43.90 38.88
N ALA A 12 25.78 43.50 38.98
CA ALA A 12 26.49 42.83 37.88
C ALA A 12 25.81 41.51 37.47
N VAL A 13 25.39 40.69 38.44
CA VAL A 13 24.67 39.44 38.17
C VAL A 13 23.30 39.73 37.55
N LEU A 14 22.57 40.74 38.04
CA LEU A 14 21.25 41.10 37.49
C LEU A 14 21.37 41.58 36.03
N THR A 15 22.38 42.40 35.72
CA THR A 15 22.60 42.91 34.34
C THR A 15 22.99 41.83 33.34
N LEU A 16 23.53 40.70 33.79
CA LEU A 16 23.97 39.61 32.91
C LEU A 16 22.85 38.59 32.65
N VAL A 17 21.92 38.43 33.60
CA VAL A 17 20.79 37.49 33.48
C VAL A 17 19.62 38.08 32.67
N VAL A 18 19.35 39.38 32.79
CA VAL A 18 18.20 40.02 32.10
C VAL A 18 18.29 39.94 30.56
N PRO A 19 19.46 40.15 29.90
CA PRO A 19 19.58 39.99 28.46
C PRO A 19 19.39 38.54 28.00
N ALA A 20 19.83 37.56 28.80
CA ALA A 20 19.72 36.14 28.46
C ALA A 20 18.27 35.63 28.48
N VAL A 21 17.41 36.24 29.30
CA VAL A 21 15.97 35.94 29.33
C VAL A 21 15.23 36.69 28.21
N PHE A 22 15.62 37.94 27.91
CA PHE A 22 15.04 38.70 26.79
C PHE A 22 15.45 38.19 25.41
N LEU A 23 16.62 37.59 25.25
CA LEU A 23 17.07 36.97 23.98
C LEU A 23 16.45 35.59 23.71
N ARG A 24 15.74 35.00 24.68
CA ARG A 24 15.03 33.72 24.50
C ARG A 24 13.59 33.86 24.00
N GLY A 25 13.04 35.08 23.96
CA GLY A 25 11.72 35.35 23.44
C GLY A 25 11.81 36.32 22.28
N THR A 26 11.21 35.96 21.14
CA THR A 26 10.99 36.79 19.95
C THR A 26 12.18 37.02 19.01
N LEU A 27 12.66 35.93 18.39
CA LEU A 27 12.96 36.03 16.95
C LEU A 27 11.65 35.74 16.21
N PRO A 28 11.06 36.69 15.47
CA PRO A 28 9.93 36.39 14.62
C PRO A 28 10.43 35.46 13.51
N GLN A 29 10.12 34.18 13.63
CA GLN A 29 10.37 33.16 12.62
C GLN A 29 9.40 33.39 11.45
N GLN A 30 9.57 34.51 10.74
CA GLN A 30 8.94 34.69 9.44
C GLN A 30 9.86 34.04 8.41
N THR A 31 9.28 33.17 7.59
CA THR A 31 9.91 32.40 6.49
C THR A 31 10.64 31.10 6.85
N ALA A 32 10.10 30.32 7.79
CA ALA A 32 10.21 28.86 7.69
C ALA A 32 8.79 28.31 7.52
N THR A 33 8.35 28.18 6.27
CA THR A 33 7.25 27.27 5.97
C THR A 33 7.74 25.87 6.34
N GLU A 34 7.25 25.35 7.46
CA GLU A 34 7.31 23.93 7.77
C GLU A 34 6.48 23.23 6.69
N ILE A 35 7.13 22.92 5.58
CA ILE A 35 6.61 21.96 4.62
C ILE A 35 6.85 20.63 5.31
N ASP A 36 5.79 20.07 5.90
CA ASP A 36 5.81 18.71 6.43
C ASP A 36 6.13 17.76 5.27
N GLY A 37 7.41 17.44 5.13
CA GLY A 37 7.91 16.54 4.10
C GLY A 37 7.29 15.15 4.22
N LEU A 38 6.78 14.75 5.39
CA LEU A 38 6.05 13.48 5.54
C LEU A 38 4.72 13.48 4.80
N SER A 39 4.07 14.63 4.62
CA SER A 39 2.86 14.73 3.79
C SER A 39 3.12 14.50 2.30
N HIS A 40 4.39 14.55 1.88
CA HIS A 40 4.87 14.25 0.52
C HIS A 40 5.67 12.94 0.42
N LEU A 41 5.91 12.23 1.54
CA LEU A 41 6.46 10.89 1.50
C LEU A 41 5.35 9.90 1.14
N THR A 42 5.34 9.46 -0.12
CA THR A 42 4.40 8.43 -0.61
C THR A 42 4.71 7.03 -0.07
N SER A 43 5.84 6.84 0.62
CA SER A 43 6.15 5.62 1.39
C SER A 43 7.31 5.81 2.37
N ILE A 44 7.20 5.19 3.54
CA ILE A 44 8.27 5.11 4.56
C ILE A 44 9.19 3.88 4.32
N GLU A 45 8.82 2.97 3.41
CA GLU A 45 9.51 1.70 3.16
C GLU A 45 10.13 1.56 1.75
N GLY A 46 10.25 2.64 0.98
CA GLY A 46 10.83 2.61 -0.38
C GLY A 46 9.90 2.03 -1.46
N VAL A 47 8.62 1.83 -1.16
CA VAL A 47 7.60 1.37 -2.11
C VAL A 47 6.64 2.52 -2.40
N SER A 48 6.94 3.32 -3.42
CA SER A 48 6.02 4.38 -3.85
C SER A 48 4.85 3.77 -4.61
N VAL A 49 3.66 4.36 -4.48
CA VAL A 49 2.51 3.96 -5.30
C VAL A 49 2.41 4.89 -6.49
N GLY A 50 2.35 4.33 -7.70
CA GLY A 50 2.21 5.12 -8.93
C GLY A 50 0.78 5.62 -9.18
N PRO A 51 0.55 6.30 -10.32
CA PRO A 51 -0.77 6.80 -10.67
C PRO A 51 -1.78 5.67 -10.91
N THR A 52 -3.07 5.96 -10.75
CA THR A 52 -4.14 4.99 -11.00
C THR A 52 -4.11 4.49 -12.44
N ILE A 53 -3.86 3.19 -12.61
CA ILE A 53 -3.82 2.50 -13.92
C ILE A 53 -5.18 1.96 -14.33
N TRP A 54 -6.08 1.77 -13.36
CA TRP A 54 -7.45 1.36 -13.60
C TRP A 54 -8.35 1.76 -12.43
N LYS A 55 -9.59 2.13 -12.71
CA LYS A 55 -10.60 2.44 -11.69
C LYS A 55 -11.98 2.09 -12.23
N ASP A 56 -12.78 1.44 -11.40
CA ASP A 56 -14.21 1.31 -11.66
C ASP A 56 -14.91 2.64 -11.37
N SER A 57 -15.61 3.16 -12.36
CA SER A 57 -16.37 4.40 -12.23
C SER A 57 -17.74 4.18 -11.59
N PHE A 58 -18.23 2.94 -11.57
CA PHE A 58 -19.59 2.60 -11.13
C PHE A 58 -20.67 3.48 -11.79
N ASN A 59 -20.50 3.74 -13.09
CA ASN A 59 -21.41 4.54 -13.90
C ASN A 59 -22.24 3.68 -14.87
N ASN A 60 -21.81 2.45 -15.14
CA ASN A 60 -22.46 1.60 -16.12
C ASN A 60 -22.69 0.18 -15.58
N ILE A 61 -23.96 -0.17 -15.39
CA ILE A 61 -24.38 -1.47 -14.90
C ILE A 61 -24.04 -2.62 -15.86
N THR A 62 -23.98 -2.38 -17.17
CA THR A 62 -23.73 -3.45 -18.16
C THR A 62 -22.31 -4.01 -18.09
N GLN A 63 -21.41 -3.32 -17.39
CA GLN A 63 -20.05 -3.80 -17.12
C GLN A 63 -20.01 -4.88 -16.04
N TRP A 64 -21.07 -4.99 -15.25
CA TRP A 64 -21.22 -5.96 -14.18
C TRP A 64 -22.27 -6.99 -14.56
N THR A 65 -21.91 -8.26 -14.44
CA THR A 65 -22.82 -9.37 -14.66
C THR A 65 -23.31 -9.91 -13.34
N LEU A 66 -24.64 -9.95 -13.19
CA LEU A 66 -25.33 -10.74 -12.19
C LEU A 66 -25.84 -12.02 -12.88
N PRO A 67 -25.26 -13.20 -12.59
CA PRO A 67 -25.72 -14.46 -13.16
C PRO A 67 -27.16 -14.75 -12.75
N SER A 68 -27.93 -15.34 -13.66
CA SER A 68 -29.28 -15.82 -13.35
C SER A 68 -29.22 -16.83 -12.21
N SER A 69 -29.97 -16.58 -11.14
CA SER A 69 -30.03 -17.44 -9.96
C SER A 69 -31.47 -17.56 -9.44
N SER A 70 -31.74 -18.60 -8.66
CA SER A 70 -33.02 -18.76 -7.96
C SER A 70 -33.16 -17.86 -6.72
N ILE A 71 -32.10 -17.14 -6.35
CA ILE A 71 -32.06 -16.22 -5.21
C ILE A 71 -32.45 -14.84 -5.72
N PRO A 72 -33.54 -14.22 -5.22
CA PRO A 72 -33.94 -12.89 -5.63
C PRO A 72 -32.83 -11.87 -5.31
N ALA A 73 -32.39 -11.14 -6.33
CA ALA A 73 -31.34 -10.15 -6.18
C ALA A 73 -31.50 -8.99 -7.15
N ILE A 74 -31.04 -7.83 -6.71
CA ILE A 74 -31.07 -6.58 -7.48
C ILE A 74 -29.66 -6.00 -7.45
N LEU A 75 -29.12 -5.77 -8.64
CA LEU A 75 -27.87 -5.03 -8.82
C LEU A 75 -28.19 -3.59 -9.21
N GLN A 76 -27.57 -2.64 -8.54
CA GLN A 76 -27.72 -1.20 -8.80
C GLN A 76 -26.34 -0.57 -8.94
N VAL A 77 -26.23 0.37 -9.88
CA VAL A 77 -24.99 1.11 -10.16
C VAL A 77 -25.31 2.60 -10.23
N ASN A 78 -24.78 3.37 -9.29
CA ASN A 78 -24.92 4.82 -9.22
C ASN A 78 -23.78 5.43 -8.39
N ASN A 79 -22.64 5.72 -9.04
CA ASN A 79 -21.36 6.14 -8.41
C ASN A 79 -20.82 5.16 -7.35
N SER A 80 -21.50 4.03 -7.18
CA SER A 80 -21.21 2.92 -6.29
C SER A 80 -21.96 1.70 -6.84
N LEU A 81 -21.46 0.51 -6.56
CA LEU A 81 -22.11 -0.75 -6.93
C LEU A 81 -22.80 -1.33 -5.70
N LYS A 82 -24.11 -1.55 -5.79
CA LYS A 82 -24.91 -2.10 -4.68
C LYS A 82 -25.62 -3.36 -5.14
N LEU A 83 -25.30 -4.47 -4.50
CA LEU A 83 -25.99 -5.75 -4.65
C LEU A 83 -26.89 -5.95 -3.43
N THR A 84 -28.20 -6.03 -3.67
CA THR A 84 -29.19 -6.38 -2.64
C THR A 84 -29.68 -7.79 -2.92
N VAL A 85 -29.59 -8.68 -1.94
CA VAL A 85 -29.94 -10.11 -2.08
C VAL A 85 -30.95 -10.49 -1.00
N ALA A 86 -32.02 -11.17 -1.39
CA ALA A 86 -33.00 -11.74 -0.47
C ALA A 86 -32.74 -13.24 -0.34
N PHE A 87 -32.06 -13.66 0.72
CA PHE A 87 -31.84 -15.08 0.96
C PHE A 87 -33.08 -15.72 1.59
N PRO A 88 -33.70 -16.73 0.96
CA PRO A 88 -34.73 -17.53 1.61
C PRO A 88 -34.10 -18.43 2.70
N SER A 89 -34.86 -18.83 3.70
CA SER A 89 -34.35 -19.79 4.68
C SER A 89 -34.19 -21.18 4.04
N LYS A 90 -32.97 -21.71 4.00
CA LYS A 90 -32.66 -23.07 3.51
C LYS A 90 -31.72 -23.79 4.46
N SER A 91 -31.78 -25.11 4.49
CA SER A 91 -30.92 -25.96 5.33
C SER A 91 -29.46 -26.04 4.85
N SER A 92 -29.15 -25.53 3.66
CA SER A 92 -27.78 -25.46 3.13
C SER A 92 -27.35 -24.00 2.93
N PRO A 93 -26.03 -23.69 3.02
CA PRO A 93 -25.53 -22.37 2.68
C PRO A 93 -25.90 -21.96 1.25
N GLN A 94 -26.07 -20.65 1.05
CA GLN A 94 -26.43 -20.07 -0.24
C GLN A 94 -25.48 -18.94 -0.57
N ALA A 95 -25.03 -18.88 -1.82
CA ALA A 95 -24.17 -17.80 -2.29
C ALA A 95 -24.69 -17.21 -3.59
N LEU A 96 -24.43 -15.92 -3.78
CA LEU A 96 -24.65 -15.20 -5.01
C LEU A 96 -23.41 -14.38 -5.33
N SER A 97 -23.05 -14.32 -6.60
CA SER A 97 -21.89 -13.55 -7.04
C SER A 97 -22.25 -12.57 -8.13
N ILE A 98 -21.47 -11.50 -8.21
CA ILE A 98 -21.42 -10.57 -9.33
C ILE A 98 -19.99 -10.53 -9.81
N TYR A 99 -19.80 -10.36 -11.12
CA TYR A 99 -18.46 -10.27 -11.67
C TYR A 99 -18.38 -9.26 -12.79
N ARG A 100 -17.15 -8.84 -13.07
CA ARG A 100 -16.80 -7.94 -14.15
C ARG A 100 -15.52 -8.41 -14.81
N SER A 101 -15.47 -8.31 -16.13
CA SER A 101 -14.24 -8.50 -16.90
C SER A 101 -13.35 -7.26 -16.75
N VAL A 102 -12.06 -7.51 -16.50
CA VAL A 102 -11.02 -6.49 -16.38
C VAL A 102 -9.82 -6.89 -17.24
N ASN A 103 -8.87 -5.98 -17.44
CA ASN A 103 -7.63 -6.29 -18.14
C ASN A 103 -6.48 -5.60 -17.41
N LEU A 104 -5.95 -6.25 -16.38
CA LEU A 104 -4.87 -5.72 -15.55
C LEU A 104 -3.64 -6.60 -15.74
N SER A 105 -2.61 -6.05 -16.39
CA SER A 105 -1.30 -6.73 -16.49
C SER A 105 -0.66 -6.83 -15.11
N LEU A 106 -0.12 -8.01 -14.79
CA LEU A 106 0.66 -8.25 -13.59
C LEU A 106 2.10 -7.71 -13.70
N ASP A 107 2.59 -7.41 -14.90
CA ASP A 107 3.93 -6.85 -15.12
C ASP A 107 4.09 -5.44 -14.53
N ARG A 108 2.97 -4.77 -14.21
CA ARG A 108 2.94 -3.44 -13.57
C ARG A 108 2.76 -3.50 -12.06
N ASP A 109 2.87 -4.69 -11.47
CA ASP A 109 2.70 -4.93 -10.04
C ASP A 109 1.45 -4.25 -9.44
N PRO A 110 0.23 -4.60 -9.90
CA PRO A 110 -0.97 -3.86 -9.55
C PRO A 110 -1.37 -4.10 -8.08
N LEU A 111 -1.31 -3.03 -7.28
CA LEU A 111 -1.95 -2.90 -5.98
C LEU A 111 -3.41 -2.50 -6.17
N ILE A 112 -4.31 -3.44 -5.86
CA ILE A 112 -5.75 -3.19 -5.86
C ILE A 112 -6.17 -2.61 -4.52
N THR A 113 -7.02 -1.59 -4.55
CA THR A 113 -7.70 -1.08 -3.36
C THR A 113 -9.19 -1.04 -3.64
N PHE A 114 -9.98 -1.52 -2.68
CA PHE A 114 -11.44 -1.44 -2.74
C PHE A 114 -12.02 -1.10 -1.38
N SER A 115 -13.21 -0.49 -1.41
CA SER A 115 -13.95 -0.10 -0.23
C SER A 115 -15.36 -0.66 -0.25
N THR A 116 -15.70 -1.48 0.73
CA THR A 116 -16.95 -2.24 0.81
C THR A 116 -17.71 -1.99 2.10
N THR A 117 -19.03 -2.12 2.06
CA THR A 117 -19.88 -2.32 3.24
C THR A 117 -20.75 -3.54 2.99
N VAL A 118 -20.80 -4.46 3.95
CA VAL A 118 -21.58 -5.69 3.85
C VAL A 118 -22.43 -5.86 5.11
N SER A 119 -23.71 -6.18 4.94
CA SER A 119 -24.63 -6.45 6.06
C SER A 119 -24.09 -7.51 7.02
N SER A 120 -24.40 -7.38 8.31
CA SER A 120 -24.12 -8.41 9.31
C SER A 120 -25.00 -9.65 9.12
N GLY A 121 -24.52 -10.81 9.55
CA GLY A 121 -25.24 -12.10 9.45
C GLY A 121 -25.02 -12.85 8.14
N VAL A 122 -24.30 -12.25 7.19
CA VAL A 122 -23.81 -12.87 5.97
C VAL A 122 -22.30 -12.69 5.87
N SER A 123 -21.67 -13.48 5.02
CA SER A 123 -20.26 -13.37 4.70
C SER A 123 -20.07 -12.95 3.25
N TYR A 124 -18.89 -12.44 2.93
CA TYR A 124 -18.54 -12.03 1.59
C TYR A 124 -17.10 -12.40 1.27
N GLY A 125 -16.77 -12.35 -0.01
CA GLY A 125 -15.38 -12.44 -0.44
C GLY A 125 -15.20 -11.90 -1.84
N ILE A 126 -13.93 -11.79 -2.20
CA ILE A 126 -13.50 -11.16 -3.45
C ILE A 126 -12.50 -12.09 -4.09
N ARG A 127 -12.65 -12.29 -5.40
CA ARG A 127 -11.86 -13.24 -6.16
C ARG A 127 -11.38 -12.57 -7.43
N PHE A 128 -10.06 -12.53 -7.59
CA PHE A 128 -9.42 -12.13 -8.83
C PHE A 128 -9.00 -13.39 -9.58
N PHE A 129 -9.34 -13.45 -10.86
CA PHE A 129 -8.95 -14.53 -11.75
C PHE A 129 -8.18 -13.95 -12.93
N GLY A 130 -7.15 -14.67 -13.35
CA GLY A 130 -6.29 -14.25 -14.44
C GLY A 130 -5.99 -15.37 -15.42
N THR A 131 -5.28 -15.00 -16.47
CA THR A 131 -4.76 -15.91 -17.49
C THR A 131 -3.29 -15.61 -17.76
N THR A 132 -2.49 -16.65 -17.92
CA THR A 132 -1.10 -16.51 -18.40
C THR A 132 -1.06 -16.21 -19.89
N THR A 133 0.13 -15.95 -20.43
CA THR A 133 0.37 -15.80 -21.88
C THR A 133 -0.05 -17.02 -22.69
N ASN A 134 0.00 -18.21 -22.10
CA ASN A 134 -0.44 -19.47 -22.70
C ASN A 134 -1.94 -19.75 -22.47
N ASN A 135 -2.73 -18.74 -22.06
CA ASN A 135 -4.16 -18.84 -21.72
C ASN A 135 -4.49 -19.81 -20.55
N ALA A 136 -3.51 -20.22 -19.75
CA ALA A 136 -3.79 -21.00 -18.56
C ALA A 136 -4.44 -20.10 -17.49
N SER A 137 -5.61 -20.50 -16.99
CA SER A 137 -6.32 -19.75 -15.95
C SER A 137 -5.69 -19.95 -14.58
N PHE A 138 -5.66 -18.89 -13.76
CA PHE A 138 -5.21 -18.97 -12.37
C PHE A 138 -6.08 -18.08 -11.47
N ALA A 139 -5.99 -18.36 -10.17
CA ALA A 139 -6.64 -17.57 -9.12
C ALA A 139 -5.59 -16.70 -8.43
N ALA A 140 -5.89 -15.41 -8.23
CA ALA A 140 -5.06 -14.47 -7.50
C ALA A 140 -5.66 -14.20 -6.10
N TRP A 141 -5.80 -15.29 -5.34
CA TRP A 141 -6.22 -15.30 -3.94
C TRP A 141 -5.83 -16.64 -3.30
N HIS A 142 -5.59 -16.65 -1.99
CA HIS A 142 -5.34 -17.88 -1.24
C HIS A 142 -6.05 -17.87 0.13
N GLU A 143 -6.12 -19.03 0.78
CA GLU A 143 -6.58 -19.14 2.17
C GLU A 143 -5.62 -18.40 3.10
N GLY A 144 -6.14 -17.56 4.00
CA GLY A 144 -5.36 -16.65 4.83
C GLY A 144 -5.11 -15.27 4.23
N SER A 145 -5.43 -15.05 2.95
CA SER A 145 -5.33 -13.72 2.31
C SER A 145 -6.39 -12.75 2.85
N SER A 146 -6.18 -11.45 2.67
CA SER A 146 -7.22 -10.45 2.97
C SER A 146 -8.42 -10.50 2.01
N LEU A 147 -8.29 -11.26 0.91
CA LEU A 147 -9.33 -11.56 -0.06
C LEU A 147 -10.19 -12.76 0.34
N GLN A 148 -9.81 -13.53 1.36
CA GLN A 148 -10.53 -14.74 1.79
C GLN A 148 -12.00 -14.46 2.18
N HIS A 149 -12.74 -15.52 2.47
CA HIS A 149 -14.11 -15.42 2.97
C HIS A 149 -14.14 -14.69 4.32
N ARG A 150 -14.94 -13.62 4.44
CA ARG A 150 -14.98 -12.74 5.62
C ARG A 150 -16.41 -12.45 6.06
N PRO A 151 -16.67 -12.31 7.38
CA PRO A 151 -17.99 -11.92 7.86
C PRO A 151 -18.28 -10.45 7.50
N GLY A 152 -19.54 -10.18 7.13
CA GLY A 152 -20.05 -8.82 7.01
C GLY A 152 -20.22 -8.17 8.38
N LEU A 153 -19.71 -6.94 8.54
CA LEU A 153 -19.72 -6.24 9.82
C LEU A 153 -20.73 -5.08 9.89
N GLY A 154 -21.45 -4.79 8.80
CA GLY A 154 -22.34 -3.63 8.68
C GLY A 154 -21.62 -2.28 8.56
N THR A 155 -20.29 -2.25 8.65
CA THR A 155 -19.46 -1.04 8.57
C THR A 155 -18.62 -1.02 7.29
N ARG A 156 -18.15 0.18 6.91
CA ARG A 156 -17.29 0.37 5.74
C ARG A 156 -15.87 -0.11 6.03
N GLN A 157 -15.33 -0.94 5.14
CA GLN A 157 -13.99 -1.48 5.21
C GLN A 157 -13.24 -1.15 3.91
N THR A 158 -11.98 -0.76 4.03
CA THR A 158 -11.08 -0.59 2.89
C THR A 158 -10.01 -1.66 2.98
N THR A 159 -9.76 -2.35 1.87
CA THR A 159 -8.73 -3.40 1.78
C THR A 159 -7.86 -3.12 0.56
N SER A 160 -6.56 -3.32 0.73
CA SER A 160 -5.57 -3.17 -0.33
C SER A 160 -4.73 -4.43 -0.45
N VAL A 161 -4.53 -4.92 -1.67
CA VAL A 161 -3.80 -6.17 -1.96
C VAL A 161 -2.91 -6.04 -3.17
N ASN A 162 -1.72 -6.64 -3.10
CA ASN A 162 -0.83 -6.77 -4.24
C ASN A 162 -1.20 -8.05 -5.01
N LEU A 163 -1.65 -7.91 -6.26
CA LEU A 163 -2.10 -9.05 -7.05
C LEU A 163 -0.96 -9.96 -7.50
N VAL A 164 0.27 -9.47 -7.64
CA VAL A 164 1.45 -10.31 -7.95
C VAL A 164 1.74 -11.23 -6.76
N ALA A 165 1.74 -10.69 -5.55
CA ALA A 165 1.92 -11.46 -4.32
C ALA A 165 0.82 -12.51 -4.14
N GLU A 166 -0.45 -12.11 -4.24
CA GLU A 166 -1.60 -13.02 -4.14
C GLU A 166 -1.55 -14.12 -5.20
N SER A 167 -1.15 -13.80 -6.43
CA SER A 167 -1.00 -14.78 -7.53
C SER A 167 0.14 -15.77 -7.26
N SER A 168 1.28 -15.27 -6.77
CA SER A 168 2.49 -16.07 -6.49
C SER A 168 2.27 -17.03 -5.33
N LEU A 169 1.62 -16.55 -4.25
CA LEU A 169 1.29 -17.36 -3.08
C LEU A 169 0.27 -18.45 -3.42
N ALA A 170 -0.74 -18.13 -4.20
CA ALA A 170 -1.74 -19.10 -4.65
C ALA A 170 -1.19 -20.10 -5.67
N ASN A 171 -0.20 -19.69 -6.49
CA ASN A 171 0.31 -20.49 -7.60
C ASN A 171 1.86 -20.45 -7.66
N PRO A 172 2.59 -21.09 -6.72
CA PRO A 172 4.04 -20.92 -6.59
C PRO A 172 4.89 -21.35 -7.80
N LYS A 173 4.34 -22.16 -8.70
CA LYS A 173 5.02 -22.67 -9.90
C LYS A 173 4.61 -21.93 -11.19
N LEU A 174 3.69 -20.98 -11.10
CA LEU A 174 3.12 -20.30 -12.27
C LEU A 174 4.00 -19.11 -12.66
N SER A 175 4.40 -19.07 -13.94
CA SER A 175 5.09 -17.89 -14.48
C SER A 175 4.11 -16.73 -14.64
N LEU A 176 4.42 -15.59 -14.02
CA LEU A 176 3.59 -14.38 -14.07
C LEU A 176 3.96 -13.44 -15.22
N THR A 177 5.03 -13.72 -15.97
CA THR A 177 5.47 -12.89 -17.09
C THR A 177 4.37 -12.80 -18.16
N GLY A 178 3.89 -11.60 -18.43
CA GLY A 178 2.80 -11.33 -19.37
C GLY A 178 1.42 -11.83 -18.92
N ALA A 179 1.31 -12.32 -17.68
CA ALA A 179 0.04 -12.72 -17.08
C ALA A 179 -0.82 -11.49 -16.76
N ARG A 180 -2.13 -11.68 -16.77
CA ARG A 180 -3.09 -10.60 -16.53
C ARG A 180 -4.28 -11.09 -15.73
N ILE A 181 -4.82 -10.22 -14.87
CA ILE A 181 -6.14 -10.44 -14.27
C ILE A 181 -7.19 -10.07 -15.32
N THR A 182 -8.10 -11.02 -15.54
CA THR A 182 -9.15 -10.95 -16.55
C THR A 182 -10.55 -10.79 -15.95
N ARG A 183 -10.71 -11.13 -14.67
CA ARG A 183 -12.00 -11.07 -13.99
C ARG A 183 -11.86 -10.73 -12.52
N VAL A 184 -12.73 -9.86 -12.04
CA VAL A 184 -13.00 -9.64 -10.62
C VAL A 184 -14.39 -10.14 -10.30
N LEU A 185 -14.54 -10.85 -9.18
CA LEU A 185 -15.79 -11.40 -8.70
C LEU A 185 -15.96 -11.04 -7.22
N PHE A 186 -17.15 -10.55 -6.88
CA PHE A 186 -17.60 -10.34 -5.51
C PHE A 186 -18.72 -11.33 -5.23
N TYR A 187 -18.70 -11.97 -4.07
CA TYR A 187 -19.79 -12.85 -3.67
C TYR A 187 -20.27 -12.52 -2.27
N LEU A 188 -21.55 -12.79 -2.05
CA LEU A 188 -22.23 -12.73 -0.78
C LEU A 188 -22.77 -14.12 -0.47
N GLU A 189 -22.59 -14.58 0.76
CA GLU A 189 -22.96 -15.92 1.21
C GLU A 189 -23.73 -15.85 2.52
N ALA A 190 -24.86 -16.53 2.56
CA ALA A 190 -25.66 -16.75 3.75
C ALA A 190 -25.42 -18.16 4.28
N PRO A 191 -25.10 -18.32 5.58
CA PRO A 191 -25.07 -19.63 6.24
C PRO A 191 -26.43 -20.32 6.18
N ALA A 192 -26.45 -21.62 6.45
CA ALA A 192 -27.69 -22.38 6.58
C ALA A 192 -28.65 -21.71 7.59
N LEU A 193 -29.95 -21.78 7.30
CA LEU A 193 -31.06 -21.23 8.08
C LEU A 193 -31.08 -19.70 8.22
N THR A 194 -30.16 -19.00 7.55
CA THR A 194 -30.15 -17.54 7.50
C THR A 194 -31.16 -17.07 6.45
N SER A 195 -31.99 -16.09 6.80
CA SER A 195 -32.95 -15.50 5.87
C SER A 195 -33.09 -14.00 6.07
N GLY A 196 -33.46 -13.30 5.00
CA GLY A 196 -33.65 -11.85 5.02
C GLY A 196 -32.99 -11.15 3.84
N ASN A 197 -33.02 -9.82 3.89
CA ASN A 197 -32.43 -8.95 2.88
C ASN A 197 -31.06 -8.46 3.35
N PHE A 198 -30.05 -8.70 2.51
CA PHE A 198 -28.67 -8.34 2.80
C PHE A 198 -28.10 -7.53 1.64
N VAL A 199 -27.13 -6.68 1.97
CA VAL A 199 -26.53 -5.74 1.02
C VAL A 199 -25.02 -5.91 1.01
N LEU A 200 -24.45 -5.93 -0.19
CA LEU A 200 -23.04 -5.67 -0.47
C LEU A 200 -22.96 -4.37 -1.27
N ALA A 201 -22.25 -3.37 -0.73
CA ALA A 201 -22.00 -2.10 -1.39
C ALA A 201 -20.51 -1.90 -1.61
N LEU A 202 -20.14 -1.39 -2.78
CA LEU A 202 -18.80 -1.08 -3.24
C LEU A 202 -18.73 0.39 -3.62
N TYR A 203 -17.84 1.13 -2.97
CA TYR A 203 -17.72 2.59 -3.13
C TYR A 203 -16.47 3.01 -3.89
N ASP A 204 -15.45 2.17 -3.87
CA ASP A 204 -14.20 2.39 -4.59
C ASP A 204 -13.62 1.04 -4.98
N LEU A 205 -13.03 0.99 -6.17
CA LEU A 205 -12.32 -0.17 -6.70
C LEU A 205 -11.34 0.32 -7.76
N HIS A 206 -10.06 0.33 -7.43
CA HIS A 206 -9.03 0.84 -8.32
C HIS A 206 -7.73 0.06 -8.20
N ALA A 207 -6.89 0.16 -9.23
CA ALA A 207 -5.57 -0.41 -9.29
C ALA A 207 -4.53 0.70 -9.46
N ARG A 208 -3.44 0.62 -8.71
CA ARG A 208 -2.25 1.45 -8.88
C ARG A 208 -1.03 0.54 -8.99
N PRO A 209 -0.02 0.88 -9.80
CA PRO A 209 1.21 0.10 -9.86
C PRO A 209 2.02 0.36 -8.58
N GLN A 210 2.62 -0.67 -8.01
CA GLN A 210 3.68 -0.47 -7.03
C GLN A 210 4.96 -0.08 -7.77
N LEU A 211 5.45 1.11 -7.46
CA LEU A 211 6.75 1.59 -7.91
C LEU A 211 7.76 1.17 -6.86
N HIS A 212 8.55 0.18 -7.20
CA HIS A 212 9.77 -0.12 -6.47
C HIS A 212 10.69 1.07 -6.75
N SER A 213 11.00 1.87 -5.72
CA SER A 213 12.10 2.81 -5.90
C SER A 213 13.32 1.95 -6.15
N LEU A 214 13.93 2.06 -7.32
CA LEU A 214 15.34 1.70 -7.45
C LEU A 214 16.04 2.36 -6.25
N PRO A 215 16.94 1.68 -5.52
CA PRO A 215 17.72 2.34 -4.50
C PRO A 215 18.29 3.59 -5.16
N TYR A 216 17.99 4.75 -4.59
CA TYR A 216 18.38 6.05 -5.11
C TYR A 216 19.90 6.04 -5.36
N THR A 217 20.29 5.74 -6.60
CA THR A 217 21.66 5.84 -7.07
C THR A 217 21.89 7.32 -7.30
N ARG A 218 22.36 8.01 -6.26
CA ARG A 218 23.11 9.24 -6.51
C ARG A 218 24.30 8.84 -7.37
N SER A 219 24.31 9.31 -8.60
CA SER A 219 25.53 9.38 -9.40
C SER A 219 26.46 10.37 -8.71
N PHE A 220 27.31 9.85 -7.82
CA PHE A 220 28.51 10.58 -7.42
C PHE A 220 29.55 10.26 -8.48
N GLY A 221 29.82 11.26 -9.31
CA GLY A 221 30.71 11.13 -10.45
C GLY A 221 32.14 10.86 -10.00
N CYS A 222 32.57 9.61 -10.15
CA CYS A 222 33.97 9.26 -10.37
C CYS A 222 34.05 8.76 -11.82
N SER A 223 34.28 9.70 -12.74
CA SER A 223 34.36 9.53 -14.20
C SER A 223 33.12 8.94 -14.91
N PRO A 224 32.84 9.32 -16.17
CA PRO A 224 31.68 8.81 -16.88
C PRO A 224 31.91 7.35 -17.27
N GLY A 225 31.07 6.45 -16.76
CA GLY A 225 30.85 5.14 -17.41
C GLY A 225 31.22 3.88 -16.64
N VAL A 226 31.64 3.95 -15.37
CA VAL A 226 31.88 2.74 -14.56
C VAL A 226 30.81 2.63 -13.48
N TYR A 227 29.91 1.67 -13.64
CA TYR A 227 28.89 1.29 -12.67
C TYR A 227 29.34 0.00 -11.98
N VAL A 228 29.59 0.04 -10.68
CA VAL A 228 29.91 -1.17 -9.90
C VAL A 228 28.65 -1.60 -9.19
N ARG A 229 28.14 -2.81 -9.47
CA ARG A 229 27.02 -3.37 -8.70
C ARG A 229 27.55 -4.00 -7.42
N PRO A 230 26.78 -4.01 -6.32
CA PRO A 230 27.13 -4.76 -5.12
C PRO A 230 27.34 -6.27 -5.38
N GLU A 231 26.76 -6.77 -6.48
CA GLU A 231 26.90 -8.13 -7.01
C GLU A 231 28.33 -8.44 -7.50
N ASP A 232 29.15 -7.41 -7.76
CA ASP A 232 30.49 -7.50 -8.34
C ASP A 232 31.62 -7.40 -7.29
N CYS A 233 31.30 -7.40 -5.99
CA CYS A 233 32.31 -7.28 -4.92
C CYS A 233 32.42 -8.57 -4.10
N ASP A 234 33.62 -9.13 -4.06
CA ASP A 234 33.94 -10.32 -3.29
C ASP A 234 34.23 -9.94 -1.83
N ASP A 235 33.55 -10.63 -0.91
CA ASP A 235 33.73 -10.61 0.54
C ASP A 235 32.96 -9.52 1.32
N VAL A 236 32.03 -9.98 2.15
CA VAL A 236 31.20 -9.15 3.05
C VAL A 236 31.65 -9.42 4.48
N ARG A 237 32.41 -8.48 5.08
CA ARG A 237 32.66 -8.50 6.53
C ARG A 237 31.64 -7.62 7.25
N ALA A 238 30.67 -8.26 7.89
CA ALA A 238 29.66 -7.59 8.69
C ALA A 238 30.24 -7.20 10.06
N SER A 239 30.49 -5.91 10.25
CA SER A 239 30.51 -5.27 11.56
C SER A 239 29.73 -3.94 11.45
N ALA A 240 29.70 -3.10 12.49
CA ALA A 240 28.99 -1.80 12.46
C ALA A 240 29.41 -0.88 11.28
N LEU A 241 30.51 -1.22 10.61
CA LEU A 241 30.94 -0.74 9.30
C LEU A 241 30.95 -1.93 8.34
N VAL A 242 30.34 -1.76 7.16
CA VAL A 242 30.41 -2.76 6.09
C VAL A 242 31.45 -2.29 5.09
N SER A 243 32.55 -3.04 4.99
CA SER A 243 33.60 -2.82 3.99
C SER A 243 33.44 -3.81 2.85
N PHE A 244 33.38 -3.31 1.62
CA PHE A 244 33.45 -4.13 0.41
C PHE A 244 34.83 -3.96 -0.21
N THR A 245 35.44 -5.06 -0.63
CA THR A 245 36.66 -5.01 -1.44
C THR A 245 36.23 -5.22 -2.88
N CYS A 246 36.19 -4.17 -3.68
CA CYS A 246 35.82 -4.25 -5.08
C CYS A 246 37.09 -4.22 -5.95
N GLN A 247 36.98 -4.64 -7.21
CA GLN A 247 38.11 -4.73 -8.14
C GLN A 247 38.84 -3.38 -8.36
N PHE A 248 38.22 -2.27 -7.97
CA PHE A 248 38.73 -0.89 -8.10
C PHE A 248 39.09 -0.23 -6.75
N GLY A 249 39.07 -0.95 -5.64
CA GLY A 249 39.43 -0.43 -4.31
C GLY A 249 38.38 -0.73 -3.22
N PRO A 250 38.72 -0.47 -1.94
CA PRO A 250 37.82 -0.69 -0.83
C PRO A 250 36.75 0.42 -0.73
N VAL A 251 35.50 0.00 -0.46
CA VAL A 251 34.34 0.89 -0.32
C VAL A 251 33.73 0.71 1.07
N ILE A 252 33.58 1.80 1.83
CA ILE A 252 33.11 1.73 3.24
C ILE A 252 31.73 2.37 3.39
N TYR A 253 30.79 1.60 3.94
CA TYR A 253 29.43 2.03 4.27
C TYR A 253 29.17 2.08 5.78
N TRP A 254 28.40 3.09 6.19
CA TRP A 254 27.81 3.20 7.53
C TRP A 254 26.37 3.71 7.44
N LYS A 255 25.41 2.98 8.04
CA LYS A 255 23.97 3.34 8.02
C LYS A 255 23.47 3.75 6.63
N ASN A 256 23.79 2.95 5.61
CA ASN A 256 23.44 3.19 4.20
C ASN A 256 23.97 4.51 3.62
N LYS A 257 25.06 5.04 4.19
CA LYS A 257 25.78 6.21 3.69
C LYS A 257 27.23 5.81 3.38
N LEU A 258 27.67 6.09 2.16
CA LEU A 258 29.07 5.92 1.75
C LEU A 258 29.92 6.92 2.54
N ILE A 259 30.92 6.44 3.28
CA ILE A 259 31.83 7.28 4.07
C ILE A 259 33.11 7.60 3.28
N LEU A 260 33.65 6.63 2.56
CA LEU A 260 34.89 6.77 1.82
C LEU A 260 34.90 5.83 0.62
N ALA A 261 35.36 6.35 -0.51
CA ALA A 261 35.85 5.60 -1.65
C ALA A 261 37.24 6.16 -1.94
N ASP A 262 38.28 5.33 -1.81
CA ASP A 262 39.58 5.67 -2.39
C ASP A 262 39.45 5.46 -3.90
N CYS A 263 39.70 6.53 -4.66
CA CYS A 263 39.82 6.51 -6.11
C CYS A 263 41.30 6.43 -6.49
#